data_AF-A0A421CC18-F1
#
_entry.id   AF-A0A421CC18-F1
#
_cell.length_a   1.000
_cell.length_b   1.000
_cell.length_c   1.000
_cell.angle_alpha   90.00
_cell.angle_beta   90.00
_cell.angle_gamma   90.00
#
_symmetry.space_group_name_H-M   'P 1'
#
loop_
_entity.id
_entity.type
_entity.pdbx_description
1 polymer ?
#
loop_
_entity_poly.entity_id
_entity_poly.type
_entity_poly.pdbx_seq_one_letter_code
_entity_poly.pdbx_strand_id
1 'polypeptide(L)'
;MKRIVILALVLTTLLMFSGCYLVLKCVDFEGFAVGTQYHNGDVFSELTTQMVMKPFFWFNGTLTPNGVMTVTNAGMSGHAGKDVNLNNITISFKFPVKPSGLVLYYGEYGGNINVEINGVLENVQDFSDINGKIIGGVSVTLTGVSGPKGILNLQGTITSFSIGGQELWIDHICPRK
;
A
#
# COMPACT_ATOMS: atom_id res chain seq x y z
N MET A 1 -14.23 -18.15 73.09
CA MET A 1 -14.76 -17.10 72.19
C MET A 1 -13.64 -16.55 71.32
N LYS A 2 -13.49 -17.01 70.07
CA LYS A 2 -12.78 -16.28 69.00
C LYS A 2 -13.41 -16.72 67.68
N ARG A 3 -14.30 -15.89 67.12
CA ARG A 3 -14.86 -16.09 65.78
C ARG A 3 -13.84 -15.55 64.78
N ILE A 4 -13.28 -16.42 63.95
CA ILE A 4 -12.38 -16.05 62.86
C ILE A 4 -13.27 -15.53 61.73
N VAL A 5 -13.15 -14.24 61.42
CA VAL A 5 -13.80 -13.63 60.26
C VAL A 5 -12.86 -13.82 59.07
N ILE A 6 -13.28 -14.65 58.11
CA ILE A 6 -12.57 -14.80 56.83
C ILE A 6 -13.07 -13.67 55.92
N LEU A 7 -12.23 -12.66 55.72
CA LEU A 7 -12.48 -11.56 54.80
C LEU A 7 -12.22 -12.07 53.36
N ALA A 8 -13.27 -12.30 52.60
CA ALA A 8 -13.16 -12.64 51.18
C ALA A 8 -12.77 -11.39 50.38
N LEU A 9 -11.52 -11.31 49.93
CA LEU A 9 -11.03 -10.27 49.05
C LEU A 9 -11.51 -10.58 47.62
N VAL A 10 -12.53 -9.88 47.13
CA VAL A 10 -12.98 -9.99 45.73
C VAL A 10 -12.00 -9.18 44.87
N LEU A 11 -11.08 -9.88 44.20
CA LEU A 11 -10.18 -9.28 43.22
C LEU A 11 -10.96 -9.10 41.90
N THR A 12 -11.49 -7.92 41.66
CA THR A 12 -12.07 -7.56 40.36
C THR A 12 -10.94 -7.35 39.35
N THR A 13 -10.62 -8.40 38.59
CA THR A 13 -9.76 -8.27 37.40
C THR A 13 -10.49 -7.43 36.36
N LEU A 14 -10.07 -6.18 36.21
CA LEU A 14 -10.48 -5.32 35.11
C LEU A 14 -9.90 -5.89 33.81
N LEU A 15 -10.69 -6.69 33.09
CA LEU A 15 -10.38 -7.07 31.71
C LEU A 15 -10.42 -5.80 30.87
N MET A 16 -9.26 -5.19 30.66
CA MET A 16 -9.05 -4.20 29.62
C MET A 16 -9.33 -4.90 28.29
N PHE A 17 -10.58 -4.83 27.81
CA PHE A 17 -10.85 -5.01 26.40
C PHE A 17 -10.17 -3.84 25.68
N SER A 18 -8.89 -4.00 25.39
CA SER A 18 -8.24 -3.19 24.36
C SER A 18 -8.99 -3.50 23.09
N GLY A 19 -9.98 -2.66 22.77
CA GLY A 19 -10.62 -2.68 21.47
C GLY A 19 -9.48 -2.55 20.46
N CYS A 20 -9.19 -3.63 19.75
CA CYS A 20 -8.26 -3.62 18.64
C CYS A 20 -8.92 -2.77 17.56
N TYR A 21 -8.79 -1.46 17.66
CA TYR A 21 -9.17 -0.56 16.58
C TYR A 21 -8.18 -0.82 15.46
N LEU A 22 -8.66 -1.42 14.37
CA LEU A 22 -7.87 -1.54 13.16
C LEU A 22 -7.67 -0.11 12.61
N VAL A 23 -6.49 0.44 12.86
CA VAL A 23 -6.11 1.77 12.41
C VAL A 23 -5.44 1.66 11.04
N LEU A 24 -5.92 2.48 10.09
CA LEU A 24 -5.26 2.73 8.82
C LEU A 24 -3.94 3.46 9.09
N LYS A 25 -2.84 2.88 8.63
CA LYS A 25 -1.50 3.44 8.74
C LYS A 25 -0.87 3.52 7.36
N CYS A 26 -0.02 4.52 7.19
CA CYS A 26 0.78 4.62 5.97
C CYS A 26 1.80 3.48 5.92
N VAL A 27 2.10 3.02 4.72
CA VAL A 27 3.28 2.23 4.41
C VAL A 27 4.31 3.21 3.86
N ASP A 28 5.46 3.31 4.52
CA ASP A 28 6.56 4.23 4.19
C ASP A 28 7.90 3.50 3.98
N PHE A 29 7.92 2.18 4.15
CA PHE A 29 9.05 1.30 3.92
C PHE A 29 10.28 1.56 4.80
N GLU A 30 10.17 2.43 5.81
CA GLU A 30 11.32 2.84 6.63
C GLU A 30 11.85 1.68 7.49
N GLY A 31 11.02 0.70 7.79
CA GLY A 31 11.40 -0.51 8.53
C GLY A 31 12.29 -1.49 7.77
N PHE A 32 12.44 -1.36 6.44
CA PHE A 32 13.14 -2.35 5.60
C PHE A 32 14.57 -1.94 5.25
N ALA A 33 15.47 -2.91 5.11
CA ALA A 33 16.84 -2.64 4.70
C ALA A 33 16.90 -2.28 3.20
N VAL A 34 17.69 -1.25 2.85
CA VAL A 34 17.97 -0.90 1.45
C VAL A 34 18.64 -2.08 0.74
N GLY A 35 18.21 -2.35 -0.49
CA GLY A 35 18.65 -3.50 -1.28
C GLY A 35 17.86 -4.78 -1.01
N THR A 36 16.92 -4.79 -0.06
CA THR A 36 15.99 -5.92 0.12
C THR A 36 15.15 -6.09 -1.13
N GLN A 37 15.05 -7.32 -1.61
CA GLN A 37 14.28 -7.68 -2.79
C GLN A 37 13.11 -8.59 -2.44
N TYR A 38 11.97 -8.35 -3.09
CA TYR A 38 10.78 -9.18 -3.02
C TYR A 38 10.36 -9.59 -4.43
N HIS A 39 9.96 -10.84 -4.58
CA HIS A 39 9.59 -11.46 -5.85
C HIS A 39 8.13 -11.91 -5.83
N ASN A 40 7.60 -12.29 -6.99
CA ASN A 40 6.23 -12.77 -7.10
C ASN A 40 5.90 -13.87 -6.08
N GLY A 41 4.80 -13.68 -5.34
CA GLY A 41 4.36 -14.60 -4.28
C GLY A 41 4.85 -14.22 -2.88
N ASP A 42 5.86 -13.37 -2.76
CA ASP A 42 6.32 -12.90 -1.45
C ASP A 42 5.24 -12.07 -0.74
N VAL A 43 5.23 -12.20 0.59
CA VAL A 43 4.32 -11.51 1.48
C VAL A 43 5.12 -10.89 2.61
N PHE A 44 4.91 -9.60 2.83
CA PHE A 44 5.47 -8.88 3.97
C PHE A 44 4.46 -7.90 4.52
N SER A 45 4.72 -7.36 5.70
CA SER A 45 3.80 -6.44 6.36
C SER A 45 4.56 -5.27 6.94
N GLU A 46 3.93 -4.10 6.89
CA GLU A 46 4.33 -2.92 7.65
C GLU A 46 3.11 -2.46 8.43
N LEU A 47 3.28 -2.35 9.75
CA LEU A 47 2.21 -2.04 10.70
C LEU A 47 1.01 -3.00 10.51
N THR A 48 -0.13 -2.48 10.05
CA THR A 48 -1.39 -3.23 9.88
C THR A 48 -1.68 -3.58 8.42
N THR A 49 -0.83 -3.19 7.48
CA THR A 49 -1.03 -3.43 6.05
C THR A 49 -0.14 -4.58 5.60
N GLN A 50 -0.75 -5.64 5.09
CA GLN A 50 -0.02 -6.71 4.42
C GLN A 50 0.14 -6.37 2.94
N MET A 51 1.33 -6.60 2.41
CA MET A 51 1.71 -6.40 1.02
C MET A 51 2.01 -7.75 0.39
N VAL A 52 1.41 -7.99 -0.76
CA VAL A 52 1.56 -9.25 -1.50
C VAL A 52 2.08 -8.94 -2.89
N MET A 53 3.23 -9.51 -3.23
CA MET A 53 3.78 -9.41 -4.58
C MET A 53 2.97 -10.24 -5.57
N LYS A 54 2.69 -9.67 -6.73
CA LYS A 54 1.88 -10.23 -7.81
C LYS A 54 2.60 -10.13 -9.15
N PRO A 55 2.23 -10.98 -10.13
CA PRO A 55 2.71 -10.84 -11.49
C PRO A 55 2.34 -9.47 -12.07
N PHE A 56 3.13 -9.04 -13.05
CA PHE A 56 2.90 -7.82 -13.82
C PHE A 56 2.30 -8.14 -15.18
N PHE A 57 1.47 -7.24 -15.71
CA PHE A 57 0.90 -7.33 -17.05
C PHE A 57 1.62 -6.36 -17.98
N TRP A 58 2.20 -6.90 -19.05
CA TRP A 58 2.69 -6.13 -20.17
C TRP A 58 1.55 -5.42 -20.90
N PHE A 59 1.86 -4.38 -21.67
CA PHE A 59 0.87 -3.63 -22.44
C PHE A 59 0.04 -4.49 -23.42
N ASN A 60 0.60 -5.62 -23.89
CA ASN A 60 -0.10 -6.58 -24.73
C ASN A 60 -1.05 -7.53 -23.95
N GLY A 61 -1.22 -7.32 -22.64
CA GLY A 61 -2.07 -8.13 -21.76
C GLY A 61 -1.46 -9.45 -21.30
N THR A 62 -0.26 -9.81 -21.75
CA THR A 62 0.43 -11.00 -21.24
C THR A 62 1.04 -10.73 -19.86
N LEU A 63 1.11 -11.77 -19.02
CA LEU A 63 1.64 -11.65 -17.66
C LEU A 63 3.09 -12.13 -17.57
N THR A 64 3.87 -11.55 -16.65
CA THR A 64 5.18 -12.05 -16.24
C THR A 64 5.24 -12.23 -14.72
N PRO A 65 5.71 -13.39 -14.23
CA PRO A 65 5.99 -13.60 -12.81
C PRO A 65 7.43 -13.21 -12.41
N ASN A 66 8.28 -12.82 -13.37
CA ASN A 66 9.72 -12.64 -13.18
C ASN A 66 10.10 -11.22 -12.72
N GLY A 67 9.19 -10.54 -12.03
CA GLY A 67 9.40 -9.21 -11.51
C GLY A 67 10.17 -9.18 -10.19
N VAL A 68 10.70 -8.00 -9.87
CA VAL A 68 11.34 -7.73 -8.57
C VAL A 68 10.92 -6.37 -8.05
N MET A 69 10.61 -6.31 -6.77
CA MET A 69 10.53 -5.08 -5.99
C MET A 69 11.83 -4.93 -5.22
N THR A 70 12.47 -3.76 -5.26
CA THR A 70 13.68 -3.47 -4.48
C THR A 70 13.44 -2.28 -3.56
N VAL A 71 13.75 -2.43 -2.28
CA VAL A 71 13.78 -1.31 -1.33
C VAL A 71 14.98 -0.43 -1.64
N THR A 72 14.74 0.85 -1.91
CA THR A 72 15.74 1.85 -2.26
C THR A 72 15.73 3.00 -1.25
N ASN A 73 16.62 3.97 -1.45
CA ASN A 73 16.64 5.25 -0.74
C ASN A 73 17.07 6.33 -1.73
N ALA A 74 16.44 6.31 -2.90
CA ALA A 74 16.84 7.11 -4.06
C ALA A 74 16.06 8.43 -4.16
N GLY A 75 14.95 8.56 -3.41
CA GLY A 75 14.06 9.73 -3.45
C GLY A 75 13.39 9.90 -4.83
N MET A 76 13.23 8.81 -5.56
CA MET A 76 12.68 8.76 -6.92
C MET A 76 11.15 8.84 -6.90
N SER A 77 10.49 8.42 -5.81
CA SER A 77 9.04 8.60 -5.60
C SER A 77 8.60 10.05 -5.34
N GLY A 78 9.54 10.96 -5.03
CA GLY A 78 9.25 12.37 -4.73
C GLY A 78 8.83 12.67 -3.28
N HIS A 79 8.85 11.67 -2.41
CA HIS A 79 8.76 11.85 -0.96
C HIS A 79 10.16 11.69 -0.33
N ALA A 80 10.27 11.91 0.99
CA ALA A 80 11.53 11.78 1.74
C ALA A 80 11.66 10.38 2.35
N GLY A 81 12.89 9.91 2.48
CA GLY A 81 13.19 8.59 3.03
C GLY A 81 13.32 7.51 1.96
N LYS A 82 13.04 6.28 2.35
CA LYS A 82 13.09 5.11 1.49
C LYS A 82 11.91 5.10 0.54
N ASP A 83 12.15 4.51 -0.62
CA ASP A 83 11.16 4.26 -1.64
C ASP A 83 11.35 2.84 -2.15
N VAL A 84 10.43 2.35 -2.96
CA VAL A 84 10.56 1.01 -3.54
C VAL A 84 10.48 1.08 -5.05
N ASN A 85 11.48 0.51 -5.71
CA ASN A 85 11.46 0.31 -7.16
C ASN A 85 10.65 -0.94 -7.48
N LEU A 86 9.66 -0.80 -8.35
CA LEU A 86 8.90 -1.88 -8.96
C LEU A 86 9.41 -2.07 -10.38
N ASN A 87 9.95 -3.26 -10.65
CA ASN A 87 10.47 -3.65 -11.96
C ASN A 87 9.81 -4.95 -12.42
N ASN A 88 8.83 -4.80 -13.30
CA ASN A 88 7.98 -5.87 -13.83
C ASN A 88 7.24 -6.64 -12.74
N ILE A 89 6.83 -5.95 -11.67
CA ILE A 89 6.13 -6.52 -10.52
C ILE A 89 4.97 -5.62 -10.09
N THR A 90 3.98 -6.22 -9.44
CA THR A 90 2.83 -5.53 -8.85
C THR A 90 2.78 -5.79 -7.35
N ILE A 91 2.53 -4.76 -6.54
CA ILE A 91 2.26 -4.87 -5.10
C ILE A 91 0.77 -4.72 -4.84
N SER A 92 0.16 -5.70 -4.17
CA SER A 92 -1.22 -5.62 -3.67
C SER A 92 -1.23 -5.27 -2.19
N PHE A 93 -1.95 -4.22 -1.83
CA PHE A 93 -2.10 -3.77 -0.46
C PHE A 93 -3.37 -4.34 0.17
N LYS A 94 -3.21 -5.06 1.28
CA LYS A 94 -4.29 -5.61 2.10
C LYS A 94 -4.44 -4.74 3.34
N PHE A 95 -5.28 -3.71 3.21
CA PHE A 95 -5.60 -2.82 4.31
C PHE A 95 -6.46 -3.53 5.36
N PRO A 96 -6.30 -3.18 6.64
CA PRO A 96 -7.04 -3.80 7.74
C PRO A 96 -8.54 -3.49 7.68
N VAL A 97 -8.92 -2.35 7.11
CA VAL A 97 -10.29 -1.95 6.81
C VAL A 97 -10.34 -1.31 5.43
N LYS A 98 -11.52 -1.25 4.81
CA LYS A 98 -11.73 -0.59 3.51
C LYS A 98 -11.52 0.93 3.65
N PRO A 99 -10.49 1.52 3.02
CA PRO A 99 -10.35 2.97 3.02
C PRO A 99 -11.43 3.64 2.17
N SER A 100 -11.73 4.91 2.47
CA SER A 100 -12.55 5.80 1.63
C SER A 100 -11.71 6.67 0.69
N GLY A 101 -10.39 6.52 0.75
CA GLY A 101 -9.44 7.13 -0.17
C GLY A 101 -8.02 6.65 0.09
N LEU A 102 -7.09 7.02 -0.79
CA LEU A 102 -5.67 6.67 -0.71
C LEU A 102 -4.86 7.83 -1.27
N VAL A 103 -3.70 8.10 -0.67
CA VAL A 103 -2.65 8.90 -1.28
C VAL A 103 -1.38 8.08 -1.37
N LEU A 104 -0.66 8.25 -2.47
CA LEU A 104 0.61 7.58 -2.75
C LEU A 104 1.51 8.54 -3.54
N TYR A 105 2.78 8.57 -3.21
CA TYR A 105 3.79 9.30 -3.97
C TYR A 105 4.40 8.36 -5.00
N TYR A 106 4.61 8.86 -6.22
CA TYR A 106 5.17 8.07 -7.30
C TYR A 106 6.27 8.82 -8.07
N GLY A 107 7.13 8.02 -8.69
CA GLY A 107 8.02 8.43 -9.77
C GLY A 107 7.93 7.43 -10.92
N GLU A 108 7.47 7.89 -12.10
CA GLU A 108 7.36 7.09 -13.32
C GLU A 108 8.51 7.41 -14.28
N TYR A 109 9.35 6.42 -14.59
CA TYR A 109 10.56 6.63 -15.40
C TYR A 109 10.57 5.85 -16.72
N GLY A 110 9.59 4.97 -16.93
CA GLY A 110 9.44 4.21 -18.16
C GLY A 110 8.60 2.95 -18.04
N GLY A 111 8.34 2.34 -19.20
CA GLY A 111 7.51 1.14 -19.34
C GLY A 111 6.02 1.43 -19.12
N ASN A 112 5.22 0.37 -18.95
CA ASN A 112 3.80 0.50 -18.62
C ASN A 112 3.56 0.34 -17.12
N ILE A 113 2.41 0.86 -16.67
CA ILE A 113 1.97 0.89 -15.28
C ILE A 113 0.69 0.06 -15.16
N ASN A 114 0.59 -0.75 -14.12
CA ASN A 114 -0.62 -1.47 -13.76
C ASN A 114 -1.25 -0.79 -12.55
N VAL A 115 -2.49 -0.33 -12.66
CA VAL A 115 -3.27 0.18 -11.53
C VAL A 115 -4.56 -0.61 -11.46
N GLU A 116 -4.74 -1.41 -10.41
CA GLU A 116 -6.00 -2.12 -10.16
C GLU A 116 -6.70 -1.54 -8.94
N ILE A 117 -7.93 -1.09 -9.15
CA ILE A 117 -8.79 -0.57 -8.08
C ILE A 117 -10.11 -1.34 -8.13
N ASN A 118 -10.48 -1.95 -7.00
CA ASN A 118 -11.72 -2.71 -6.84
C ASN A 118 -11.94 -3.80 -7.91
N GLY A 119 -10.84 -4.41 -8.38
CA GLY A 119 -10.85 -5.48 -9.39
C GLY A 119 -10.89 -4.99 -10.84
N VAL A 120 -10.84 -3.67 -11.08
CA VAL A 120 -10.70 -3.08 -12.41
C VAL A 120 -9.26 -2.68 -12.64
N LEU A 121 -8.59 -3.35 -13.58
CA LEU A 121 -7.21 -3.08 -13.98
C LEU A 121 -7.18 -2.09 -15.14
N GLU A 122 -6.48 -0.97 -14.95
CA GLU A 122 -5.99 -0.11 -16.03
C GLU A 122 -4.50 -0.41 -16.24
N ASN A 123 -4.16 -0.74 -17.49
CA ASN A 123 -2.78 -0.88 -17.93
C ASN A 123 -2.45 0.29 -18.86
N VAL A 124 -1.62 1.21 -18.38
CA VAL A 124 -1.41 2.52 -19.00
C VAL A 124 0.06 2.82 -19.24
N GLN A 125 0.33 3.77 -20.12
CA GLN A 125 1.70 4.19 -20.39
C GLN A 125 2.18 5.12 -19.27
N ASP A 126 1.36 6.09 -18.90
CA ASP A 126 1.67 7.09 -17.87
C ASP A 126 0.49 7.27 -16.91
N PHE A 127 0.73 7.72 -15.68
CA PHE A 127 -0.36 8.08 -14.76
C PHE A 127 -1.30 9.15 -15.33
N SER A 128 -0.77 10.02 -16.20
CA SER A 128 -1.57 11.04 -16.87
C SER A 128 -2.74 10.47 -17.68
N ASP A 129 -2.62 9.23 -18.18
CA ASP A 129 -3.67 8.51 -18.92
C ASP A 129 -4.88 8.14 -18.04
N ILE A 130 -4.72 8.12 -16.72
CA ILE A 130 -5.80 7.82 -15.76
C ILE A 130 -6.21 9.02 -14.91
N ASN A 131 -5.58 10.18 -15.09
CA ASN A 131 -5.94 11.39 -14.36
C ASN A 131 -7.37 11.86 -14.73
N GLY A 132 -8.23 12.02 -13.73
CA GLY A 132 -9.64 12.39 -13.90
C GLY A 132 -10.57 11.22 -14.26
N LYS A 133 -10.06 9.99 -14.40
CA LYS A 133 -10.89 8.80 -14.61
C LYS A 133 -11.54 8.31 -13.32
N ILE A 134 -12.58 7.50 -13.48
CA ILE A 134 -13.15 6.67 -12.42
C ILE A 134 -12.78 5.21 -12.72
N ILE A 135 -12.05 4.57 -11.81
CA ILE A 135 -11.65 3.16 -11.92
C ILE A 135 -12.28 2.39 -10.77
N GLY A 136 -13.02 1.33 -11.05
CA GLY A 136 -13.65 0.51 -10.01
C GLY A 136 -14.59 1.29 -9.07
N GLY A 137 -15.16 2.41 -9.55
CA GLY A 137 -16.01 3.31 -8.74
C GLY A 137 -15.25 4.31 -7.87
N VAL A 138 -13.93 4.44 -8.03
CA VAL A 138 -13.05 5.35 -7.29
C VAL A 138 -12.53 6.43 -8.24
N SER A 139 -12.62 7.69 -7.82
CA SER A 139 -12.08 8.83 -8.57
C SER A 139 -10.55 8.88 -8.44
N VAL A 140 -9.88 9.10 -9.57
CA VAL A 140 -8.41 9.18 -9.66
C VAL A 140 -7.99 10.59 -10.04
N THR A 141 -7.12 11.21 -9.24
CA THR A 141 -6.54 12.51 -9.57
C THR A 141 -5.04 12.56 -9.28
N LEU A 142 -4.31 13.34 -10.07
CA LEU A 142 -2.90 13.60 -9.85
C LEU A 142 -2.70 15.01 -9.32
N THR A 143 -1.83 15.14 -8.31
CA THR A 143 -1.39 16.44 -7.77
C THR A 143 0.12 16.46 -7.62
N GLY A 144 0.70 17.66 -7.45
CA GLY A 144 2.14 17.82 -7.22
C GLY A 144 3.02 17.31 -8.36
N VAL A 145 2.50 17.25 -9.58
CA VAL A 145 3.22 16.71 -10.75
C VAL A 145 4.41 17.61 -11.09
N SER A 146 5.60 17.02 -11.12
CA SER A 146 6.86 17.69 -11.46
C SER A 146 7.81 16.70 -12.13
N GLY A 147 7.92 16.80 -13.46
CA GLY A 147 8.65 15.82 -14.26
C GLY A 147 8.06 14.41 -14.08
N PRO A 148 8.88 13.40 -13.78
CA PRO A 148 8.41 12.02 -13.60
C PRO A 148 7.67 11.78 -12.27
N LYS A 149 7.63 12.78 -11.38
CA LYS A 149 7.15 12.61 -10.01
C LYS A 149 5.78 13.22 -9.82
N GLY A 150 4.98 12.63 -8.93
CA GLY A 150 3.71 13.18 -8.54
C GLY A 150 3.04 12.44 -7.39
N ILE A 151 1.80 12.81 -7.12
CA ILE A 151 0.97 12.25 -6.07
C ILE A 151 -0.29 11.68 -6.70
N LEU A 152 -0.52 10.38 -6.52
CA LEU A 152 -1.75 9.70 -6.89
C LEU A 152 -2.76 9.84 -5.75
N ASN A 153 -3.93 10.39 -6.04
CA ASN A 153 -5.02 10.56 -5.09
C ASN A 153 -6.22 9.73 -5.55
N LEU A 154 -6.66 8.83 -4.68
CA LEU A 154 -7.85 8.02 -4.88
C LEU A 154 -8.93 8.45 -3.91
N GLN A 155 -10.15 8.67 -4.42
CA GLN A 155 -11.29 9.08 -3.62
C GLN A 155 -12.51 8.20 -3.92
N GLY A 156 -12.99 7.48 -2.91
CA GLY A 156 -14.05 6.47 -3.04
C GLY A 156 -13.77 5.25 -2.17
N THR A 157 -14.76 4.38 -1.98
CA THR A 157 -14.55 3.14 -1.21
C THR A 157 -13.59 2.20 -1.95
N ILE A 158 -12.48 1.87 -1.32
CA ILE A 158 -11.46 0.97 -1.86
C ILE A 158 -11.61 -0.41 -1.20
N THR A 159 -12.04 -1.41 -1.96
CA THR A 159 -12.14 -2.81 -1.54
C THR A 159 -10.89 -3.62 -1.90
N SER A 160 -10.20 -3.23 -2.98
CA SER A 160 -8.87 -3.74 -3.34
C SER A 160 -8.05 -2.65 -4.04
N PHE A 161 -6.73 -2.68 -3.80
CA PHE A 161 -5.78 -1.82 -4.49
C PHE A 161 -4.49 -2.60 -4.78
N SER A 162 -4.00 -2.49 -6.01
CA SER A 162 -2.64 -2.89 -6.36
C SER A 162 -2.05 -1.99 -7.42
N ILE A 163 -0.73 -1.87 -7.41
CA ILE A 163 0.02 -1.04 -8.34
C ILE A 163 1.30 -1.74 -8.77
N GLY A 164 1.68 -1.62 -10.03
CA GLY A 164 2.88 -2.23 -10.59
C GLY A 164 3.47 -1.42 -11.73
N GLY A 165 4.73 -1.67 -12.06
CA GLY A 165 5.43 -0.95 -13.14
C GLY A 165 6.73 -1.64 -13.55
N GLN A 166 7.38 -1.10 -14.58
CA GLN A 166 8.70 -1.57 -15.07
C GLN A 166 9.84 -0.70 -14.55
N GLU A 167 9.61 0.62 -14.50
CA GLU A 167 10.52 1.61 -13.95
C GLU A 167 9.74 2.58 -13.07
N LEU A 168 9.05 2.02 -12.07
CA LEU A 168 8.15 2.74 -11.18
C LEU A 168 8.71 2.77 -9.76
N TRP A 169 8.72 3.95 -9.14
CA TRP A 169 9.00 4.12 -7.72
C TRP A 169 7.74 4.55 -7.01
N ILE A 170 7.48 3.98 -5.84
CA ILE A 170 6.39 4.41 -4.97
C ILE A 170 6.88 4.60 -3.53
N ASP A 171 6.21 5.50 -2.82
CA ASP A 171 6.39 5.72 -1.39
C ASP A 171 5.10 6.28 -0.75
N HIS A 172 5.05 6.24 0.57
CA HIS A 172 4.10 6.94 1.42
C HIS A 172 2.64 6.64 1.08
N ILE A 173 2.30 5.34 1.13
CA ILE A 173 0.99 4.82 0.78
C ILE A 173 0.06 4.97 1.99
N CYS A 174 -0.74 6.03 1.98
CA CYS A 174 -1.56 6.46 3.09
C CYS A 174 -3.06 6.26 2.83
N PRO A 175 -3.67 5.18 3.33
CA PRO A 175 -5.12 4.99 3.26
C PRO A 175 -5.86 5.96 4.18
N ARG A 176 -7.02 6.46 3.73
CA ARG A 176 -7.87 7.44 4.42
C ARG A 176 -9.21 6.80 4.84
N LYS A 177 -9.79 7.32 5.92
CA LYS A 177 -11.11 6.91 6.43
C LYS A 177 -12.13 8.01 6.18
#